data_AF-G7EF56-F1
#
_entry.id   AF-G7EF56-F1
#
_cell.length_a   1.000
_cell.length_b   1.000
_cell.length_c   1.000
_cell.angle_alpha   90.00
_cell.angle_beta   90.00
_cell.angle_gamma   90.00
#
_symmetry.space_group_name_H-M   'P 1'
#
loop_
_entity.id
_entity.type
_entity.pdbx_description
1 polymer ?
#
loop_
_entity_poly.entity_id
_entity_poly.type
_entity_poly.pdbx_seq_one_letter_code
_entity_poly.pdbx_strand_id
1 'polypeptide(L)'
;MLGINEQAFMKATQASFKLGISFENWGDENTHYIHSFGATGKECWAGEFHHFWLQGKTLGINNPFGDYCYELQAAKSGKFAFNQQNPINYAYHMDATRYAQFLREFSEPLGVKRVEGKIQKVVKTLKQAI
;
A
#
# COMPACT_ATOMS: atom_id res chain seq x y z
N MET A 1 -9.34 11.98 6.93
CA MET A 1 -8.21 12.20 6.01
C MET A 1 -7.76 13.65 6.09
N LEU A 2 -6.47 13.95 5.87
CA LEU A 2 -5.89 15.31 6.04
C LEU A 2 -6.28 16.34 4.96
N GLY A 3 -7.09 15.95 3.96
CA GLY A 3 -7.46 16.86 2.85
C GLY A 3 -6.32 17.12 1.86
N ILE A 4 -5.25 16.32 1.89
CA ILE A 4 -4.12 16.42 0.96
C ILE A 4 -4.56 15.98 -0.44
N ASN A 5 -4.32 16.83 -1.44
CA ASN A 5 -4.49 16.47 -2.84
C ASN A 5 -3.43 15.45 -3.26
N GLU A 6 -3.87 14.27 -3.72
CA GLU A 6 -2.98 13.16 -4.10
C GLU A 6 -2.00 13.55 -5.22
N GLN A 7 -2.46 14.23 -6.27
CA GLN A 7 -1.60 14.61 -7.40
C GLN A 7 -0.49 15.58 -6.97
N ALA A 8 -0.82 16.55 -6.11
CA ALA A 8 0.15 17.47 -5.55
C ALA A 8 1.20 16.74 -4.69
N PHE A 9 0.76 15.82 -3.82
CA PHE A 9 1.62 14.97 -3.01
C PHE A 9 2.55 14.12 -3.88
N MET A 10 2.02 13.43 -4.90
CA MET A 10 2.81 12.55 -5.75
C MET A 10 3.88 13.33 -6.53
N LYS A 11 3.50 14.48 -7.10
CA LYS A 11 4.43 15.38 -7.79
C LYS A 11 5.54 15.88 -6.85
N ALA A 12 5.18 16.28 -5.64
CA ALA A 12 6.13 16.78 -4.65
C ALA A 12 7.13 15.72 -4.17
N THR A 13 6.75 14.44 -4.19
CA THR A 13 7.53 13.34 -3.60
C THR A 13 8.17 12.39 -4.62
N GLN A 14 8.08 12.69 -5.92
CA GLN A 14 8.52 11.80 -7.01
C GLN A 14 7.88 10.41 -6.89
N ALA A 15 6.61 10.39 -6.51
CA ALA A 15 5.95 9.14 -6.24
C ALA A 15 5.63 8.38 -7.53
N SER A 16 5.68 7.06 -7.45
CA SER A 16 5.05 6.14 -8.40
C SER A 16 3.94 5.36 -7.71
N PHE A 17 3.02 4.80 -8.48
CA PHE A 17 2.04 3.85 -7.96
C PHE A 17 2.73 2.52 -7.59
N LYS A 18 2.18 1.87 -6.57
CA LYS A 18 2.55 0.52 -6.12
C LYS A 18 1.31 -0.36 -6.15
N LEU A 19 1.40 -1.52 -6.79
CA LEU A 19 0.31 -2.49 -6.91
C LEU A 19 0.53 -3.77 -6.08
N GLY A 20 1.75 -3.99 -5.59
CA GLY A 20 2.12 -5.18 -4.83
C GLY A 20 3.60 -5.23 -4.53
N ILE A 21 4.05 -6.38 -4.08
CA ILE A 21 5.47 -6.71 -3.85
C ILE A 21 5.75 -8.05 -4.54
N SER A 22 6.80 -8.12 -5.36
CA SER A 22 7.32 -9.37 -5.91
C SER A 22 8.19 -10.04 -4.86
N PHE A 23 7.86 -11.28 -4.52
CA PHE A 23 8.63 -12.15 -3.63
C PHE A 23 9.31 -13.23 -4.48
N GLU A 24 10.62 -13.13 -4.61
CA GLU A 24 11.45 -14.03 -5.43
C GLU A 24 12.38 -14.85 -4.54
N ASN A 25 12.45 -16.16 -4.76
CA ASN A 25 13.26 -17.12 -4.01
C ASN A 25 12.94 -17.21 -2.50
N TRP A 26 11.69 -16.91 -2.11
CA TRP A 26 11.26 -17.00 -0.71
C TRP A 26 10.80 -18.39 -0.28
N GLY A 27 10.14 -19.13 -1.17
CA GLY A 27 9.65 -20.49 -0.89
C GLY A 27 10.69 -21.56 -1.23
N ASP A 28 11.25 -21.47 -2.44
CA ASP A 28 12.33 -22.32 -2.96
C ASP A 28 13.11 -21.55 -4.05
N GLU A 29 14.28 -22.04 -4.45
CA GLU A 29 15.06 -21.47 -5.55
C GLU A 29 14.26 -21.43 -6.86
N ASN A 30 14.39 -20.33 -7.62
CA ASN A 30 13.69 -20.07 -8.88
C ASN A 30 12.15 -19.98 -8.75
N THR A 31 11.62 -19.83 -7.53
CA THR A 31 10.20 -19.54 -7.30
C THR A 31 9.93 -18.05 -7.18
N HIS A 32 8.77 -17.60 -7.64
CA HIS A 32 8.33 -16.22 -7.44
C HIS A 32 6.81 -16.13 -7.32
N TYR A 33 6.33 -15.19 -6.51
CA TYR A 33 4.93 -14.81 -6.46
C TYR A 33 4.79 -13.32 -6.14
N ILE A 34 3.62 -12.75 -6.42
CA ILE A 34 3.32 -11.35 -6.10
C ILE A 34 2.28 -11.33 -4.98
N HIS A 35 2.59 -10.63 -3.89
CA HIS A 35 1.58 -10.19 -2.93
C HIS A 35 1.06 -8.84 -3.41
N SER A 36 -0.07 -8.87 -4.12
CA SER A 36 -0.73 -7.67 -4.62
C SER A 36 -1.65 -7.06 -3.58
N PHE A 37 -2.04 -5.80 -3.80
CA PHE A 37 -3.24 -5.26 -3.19
C PHE A 37 -4.50 -5.90 -3.80
N GLY A 38 -5.68 -5.50 -3.30
CA GLY A 38 -6.97 -5.95 -3.80
C GLY A 38 -7.35 -7.35 -3.33
N ALA A 39 -8.28 -7.95 -4.06
CA ALA A 39 -8.82 -9.27 -3.77
C ALA A 39 -8.62 -10.21 -4.96
N THR A 40 -8.60 -11.52 -4.69
CA THR A 40 -8.47 -12.54 -5.73
C THR A 40 -9.82 -13.21 -5.96
N GLY A 41 -10.29 -13.19 -7.21
CA GLY A 41 -11.54 -13.78 -7.62
C GLY A 41 -12.76 -13.08 -7.03
N LYS A 42 -13.86 -13.84 -6.92
CA LYS A 42 -15.13 -13.36 -6.40
C LYS A 42 -15.58 -14.25 -5.26
N GLU A 43 -15.85 -13.62 -4.12
CA GLU A 43 -16.41 -14.30 -2.95
C GLU A 43 -17.93 -14.38 -3.05
N CYS A 44 -18.51 -15.36 -2.37
CA CYS A 44 -19.95 -15.49 -2.25
C CYS A 44 -20.34 -15.91 -0.83
N TRP A 45 -21.63 -15.90 -0.54
CA TRP A 45 -22.15 -16.28 0.78
C TRP A 45 -21.72 -17.68 1.24
N ALA A 46 -21.38 -18.57 0.30
CA ALA A 46 -20.97 -19.94 0.60
C ALA A 46 -19.48 -20.06 0.97
N GLY A 47 -18.67 -19.03 0.76
CA GLY A 47 -17.27 -19.01 1.18
C GLY A 47 -16.37 -18.09 0.36
N GLU A 48 -15.12 -18.02 0.81
CA GLU A 48 -14.06 -17.29 0.13
C GLU A 48 -13.62 -17.97 -1.17
N PHE A 49 -13.13 -17.18 -2.12
CA PHE A 49 -12.78 -17.64 -3.47
C PHE A 49 -11.76 -18.80 -3.49
N HIS A 50 -10.82 -18.82 -2.53
CA HIS A 50 -9.75 -19.80 -2.50
C HIS A 50 -10.27 -21.24 -2.35
N HIS A 51 -11.40 -21.46 -1.67
CA HIS A 51 -12.03 -22.78 -1.57
C HIS A 51 -12.52 -23.28 -2.94
N PHE A 52 -13.17 -22.41 -3.71
CA PHE A 52 -13.62 -22.72 -5.06
C PHE A 52 -12.45 -22.94 -6.02
N TRP A 53 -11.39 -22.14 -5.88
CA TRP A 53 -10.17 -22.33 -6.66
C TRP A 53 -9.52 -23.69 -6.36
N LEU A 54 -9.36 -24.07 -5.09
CA LEU A 54 -8.84 -25.38 -4.69
C LEU A 54 -9.70 -26.54 -5.22
N GLN A 55 -11.02 -26.43 -5.14
CA GLN A 55 -11.92 -27.42 -5.73
C GLN A 55 -11.82 -27.44 -7.27
N GLY A 56 -11.68 -26.29 -7.92
CA GLY A 56 -11.45 -26.20 -9.37
C GLY A 56 -10.20 -26.96 -9.79
N LYS A 57 -9.12 -26.90 -9.00
CA LYS A 57 -7.89 -27.68 -9.24
C LYS A 57 -8.14 -29.18 -9.26
N THR A 58 -8.99 -29.71 -8.36
CA THR A 58 -9.33 -31.15 -8.36
C THR A 58 -10.20 -31.55 -9.56
N LEU A 59 -10.92 -30.60 -10.14
CA LEU A 59 -11.74 -30.76 -11.35
C LEU A 59 -10.97 -30.47 -12.66
N GLY A 60 -9.65 -30.24 -12.59
CA GLY A 60 -8.79 -30.04 -13.76
C GLY A 60 -8.67 -28.58 -14.24
N ILE A 61 -9.26 -27.61 -13.54
CA ILE A 61 -9.08 -26.18 -13.83
C ILE A 61 -7.74 -25.73 -13.25
N ASN A 62 -6.73 -25.54 -14.09
CA ASN A 62 -5.34 -25.44 -13.65
C ASN A 62 -4.73 -24.04 -13.61
N ASN A 63 -5.54 -22.98 -13.72
CA ASN A 63 -5.02 -21.60 -13.71
C ASN A 63 -4.38 -21.22 -12.36
N PRO A 64 -3.24 -20.52 -12.36
CA PRO A 64 -2.64 -19.93 -11.17
C PRO A 64 -3.62 -19.07 -10.38
N PHE A 65 -3.51 -19.07 -9.04
CA PHE A 65 -4.37 -18.27 -8.17
C PHE A 65 -4.31 -16.77 -8.52
N GLY A 66 -3.11 -16.25 -8.80
CA GLY A 66 -2.90 -14.85 -9.16
C GLY A 66 -3.55 -14.41 -10.49
N ASP A 67 -3.98 -15.34 -11.34
CA ASP A 67 -4.67 -14.99 -12.60
C ASP A 67 -6.09 -14.45 -12.37
N TYR A 68 -6.60 -14.61 -11.16
CA TYR A 68 -7.90 -14.09 -10.75
C TYR A 68 -7.81 -12.77 -9.97
N CYS A 69 -6.62 -12.15 -9.85
CA CYS A 69 -6.43 -10.88 -9.14
C CYS A 69 -6.08 -9.75 -10.11
N TYR A 70 -6.92 -8.70 -10.12
CA TYR A 70 -6.79 -7.58 -11.05
C TYR A 70 -5.48 -6.80 -10.85
N GLU A 71 -5.18 -6.40 -9.62
CA GLU A 71 -3.97 -5.66 -9.25
C GLU A 71 -2.69 -6.43 -9.57
N LEU A 72 -2.71 -7.75 -9.36
CA LEU A 72 -1.57 -8.62 -9.66
C LEU A 72 -1.28 -8.65 -11.16
N GLN A 73 -2.32 -8.80 -11.99
CA GLN A 73 -2.16 -8.81 -13.45
C GLN A 73 -1.74 -7.43 -13.98
N ALA A 74 -2.25 -6.36 -13.38
CA ALA A 74 -1.82 -4.99 -13.68
C ALA A 74 -0.33 -4.78 -13.32
N ALA A 75 0.12 -5.29 -12.17
CA ALA A 75 1.51 -5.26 -11.75
C ALA A 75 2.43 -6.01 -12.72
N LYS A 76 2.08 -7.26 -13.09
CA LYS A 76 2.82 -8.04 -14.09
C LYS A 76 2.91 -7.35 -15.45
N SER A 77 1.86 -6.61 -15.82
CA SER A 77 1.79 -5.89 -17.09
C SER A 77 2.48 -4.52 -17.07
N GLY A 78 2.92 -4.04 -15.90
CA GLY A 78 3.45 -2.69 -15.74
C GLY A 78 2.42 -1.59 -16.06
N LYS A 79 1.14 -1.83 -15.80
CA LYS A 79 0.04 -0.91 -16.16
C LYS A 79 -0.65 -0.35 -14.93
N PHE A 80 -1.02 0.92 -15.01
CA PHE A 80 -1.83 1.59 -14.00
C PHE A 80 -2.71 2.66 -14.66
N ALA A 81 -3.99 2.72 -14.28
CA ALA A 81 -4.89 3.78 -14.69
C ALA A 81 -6.05 3.91 -13.68
N PHE A 82 -6.56 5.12 -13.53
CA PHE A 82 -7.80 5.37 -12.80
C PHE A 82 -9.02 4.99 -13.65
N ASN A 83 -9.91 4.17 -13.09
CA ASN A 83 -11.19 3.84 -13.70
C ASN A 83 -12.27 3.77 -12.61
N GLN A 84 -13.33 4.57 -12.72
CA GLN A 84 -14.40 4.59 -11.73
C GLN A 84 -15.24 3.31 -11.71
N GLN A 85 -15.36 2.61 -12.84
CA GLN A 85 -16.14 1.37 -12.95
C GLN A 85 -15.34 0.19 -12.38
N ASN A 86 -14.02 0.23 -12.51
CA ASN A 86 -13.11 -0.81 -12.04
C ASN A 86 -12.00 -0.15 -11.22
N PRO A 87 -12.30 0.25 -9.96
CA PRO A 87 -11.31 0.86 -9.11
C PRO A 87 -10.16 -0.12 -8.86
N ILE A 88 -8.95 0.40 -8.82
CA ILE A 88 -7.75 -0.37 -8.55
C ILE A 88 -7.24 -0.02 -7.15
N ASN A 89 -6.80 -1.02 -6.38
CA ASN A 89 -6.19 -0.80 -5.07
C ASN A 89 -4.69 -0.58 -5.22
N TYR A 90 -4.16 0.45 -4.55
CA TYR A 90 -2.75 0.82 -4.68
C TYR A 90 -2.22 1.58 -3.47
N ALA A 91 -0.90 1.71 -3.45
CA ALA A 91 -0.16 2.61 -2.57
C ALA A 91 0.90 3.35 -3.40
N TYR A 92 1.91 3.91 -2.75
CA TYR A 92 2.97 4.67 -3.41
C TYR A 92 4.36 4.16 -3.05
N HIS A 93 5.26 4.18 -4.02
CA HIS A 93 6.69 4.37 -3.75
C HIS A 93 6.96 5.87 -3.79
N MET A 94 7.74 6.41 -2.86
CA MET A 94 7.98 7.85 -2.76
C MET A 94 9.30 8.16 -2.07
N ASP A 95 9.83 9.35 -2.31
CA ASP A 95 10.96 9.88 -1.55
C ASP A 95 10.49 10.34 -0.16
N ALA A 96 10.95 9.64 0.88
CA ALA A 96 10.57 9.90 2.26
C ALA A 96 11.02 11.28 2.78
N THR A 97 12.17 11.78 2.32
CA THR A 97 12.69 13.10 2.73
C THR A 97 11.83 14.21 2.12
N ARG A 98 11.48 14.07 0.84
CA ARG A 98 10.56 15.00 0.17
C ARG A 98 9.16 14.94 0.77
N TYR A 99 8.70 13.76 1.18
CA TYR A 99 7.42 13.61 1.87
C TYR A 99 7.43 14.32 3.24
N ALA A 100 8.51 14.17 4.02
CA ALA A 100 8.66 14.88 5.29
C ALA A 100 8.67 16.41 5.09
N GLN A 101 9.34 16.91 4.05
CA GLN A 101 9.31 18.33 3.70
C GLN A 101 7.90 18.79 3.28
N PHE A 102 7.22 18.03 2.43
CA PHE A 102 5.85 18.32 2.01
C PHE A 102 4.90 18.41 3.21
N LEU A 103 4.99 17.46 4.16
CA LEU A 103 4.17 17.50 5.38
C LEU A 103 4.54 18.66 6.30
N ARG A 104 5.80 19.07 6.34
CA ARG A 104 6.22 20.27 7.08
C ARG A 104 5.55 21.52 6.51
N GLU A 105 5.63 21.70 5.19
CA GLU A 105 5.00 22.82 4.47
C GLU A 105 3.48 22.82 4.62
N PHE A 106 2.86 21.64 4.69
CA PHE A 106 1.43 21.47 5.00
C PHE A 106 1.10 21.85 6.46
N SER A 107 1.98 21.52 7.41
CA SER A 107 1.69 21.61 8.85
C SER A 107 1.95 23.00 9.44
N GLU A 108 2.99 23.71 8.99
CA GLU A 108 3.36 25.04 9.53
C GLU A 108 2.22 26.08 9.42
N PRO A 109 1.49 26.20 8.29
CA PRO A 109 0.33 27.09 8.18
C PRO A 109 -0.85 26.72 9.09
N LEU A 110 -0.92 25.47 9.56
CA LEU A 110 -1.94 24.98 10.48
C LEU A 110 -1.58 25.24 11.95
N GLY A 111 -0.51 26.01 12.22
CA GLY A 111 -0.10 26.42 13.55
C GLY A 111 0.98 25.55 14.19
N VAL A 112 1.50 24.54 13.48
CA VAL A 112 2.64 23.75 13.99
C VAL A 112 3.89 24.63 14.01
N LYS A 113 4.49 24.80 15.20
CA LYS A 113 5.74 25.54 15.37
C LYS A 113 6.94 24.60 15.26
N ARG A 114 7.79 24.80 14.25
CA ARG A 114 9.08 24.12 14.18
C ARG A 114 10.10 24.79 15.10
N VAL A 115 10.75 24.00 15.94
CA VAL A 115 11.93 24.40 16.71
C VAL A 115 13.08 23.49 16.29
N GLU A 116 14.10 24.06 15.67
CA GLU A 116 15.33 23.34 15.34
C GLU A 116 16.21 23.28 16.59
N GLY A 117 16.78 22.10 16.87
CA GLY A 117 17.66 21.90 18.00
C GLY A 117 17.76 20.44 18.44
N LYS A 118 18.65 20.19 19.40
CA LYS A 118 18.81 18.89 20.05
C LYS A 118 18.20 18.94 21.45
N ILE A 119 17.39 17.94 21.79
CA ILE A 119 16.82 17.80 23.13
C ILE A 119 17.93 17.36 24.09
N GLN A 120 18.26 18.18 25.09
CA GLN A 120 19.31 17.86 26.08
C GLN A 120 18.77 17.21 27.35
N LYS A 121 17.56 17.59 27.78
CA LYS A 121 16.95 17.13 29.03
C LYS A 121 15.43 17.14 28.89
N VAL A 122 14.78 16.13 29.47
CA VAL A 122 13.32 16.10 29.66
C VAL A 122 13.04 16.14 31.16
N VAL A 123 12.29 17.13 31.62
CA VAL A 123 11.91 17.27 33.03
C VAL A 123 10.55 16.64 33.25
N LYS A 124 10.43 15.75 34.24
CA LYS A 124 9.16 15.15 34.65
C LYS A 124 8.68 15.87 35.91
N THR A 125 7.43 16.34 35.91
CA THR A 125 6.79 16.84 37.13
C THR A 125 6.08 15.67 37.81
N LEU A 126 6.50 15.30 39.02
CA LEU A 126 5.72 14.39 39.86
C LEU A 126 4.50 15.18 40.35
N LYS A 127 3.28 14.77 39.96
CA LYS A 127 2.08 15.23 40.66
C LYS A 127 2.18 14.72 42.10
N GLN A 128 2.28 15.63 43.08
CA GLN A 128 2.13 15.27 44.48
C GLN A 128 0.77 14.59 44.64
N ALA A 129 0.78 13.37 45.16
CA ALA A 129 -0.44 12.72 45.65
C ALA A 129 -1.00 13.60 46.77
N ILE A 130 -2.27 13.99 46.61
CA ILE A 130 -3.08 14.57 47.68
C ILE A 130 -3.39 13.45 48.68
#